data_AF-A0A7X7G560-F1
#
_entry.id   AF-A0A7X7G560-F1
#
_cell.length_a   1.000
_cell.length_b   1.000
_cell.length_c   1.000
_cell.angle_alpha   90.00
_cell.angle_beta   90.00
_cell.angle_gamma   90.00
#
_symmetry.space_group_name_H-M   'P 1'
#
loop_
_entity.id
_entity.type
_entity.pdbx_description
1 polymer ?
#
loop_
_entity_poly.entity_id
_entity_poly.type
_entity_poly.pdbx_seq_one_letter_code
_entity_poly.pdbx_strand_id
1 'polypeptide(L)'
;MAAGQFVLEARAFEAAWKEVRKKYPDFVIRLFISTVTEEKYDQVIRELPDGVKIDRACALTRARRRHEPRDIFVNEVMDAFAAKGGWAATWDAPISSNGKVETPEFKTPHCSAERIRDFVAQMAGRKYSGIYGMRGFSNAERINGFNINALAEWSWNLNGRSEREFAVAWATREGFEAPEKVGDWAALMGPVEWDVYDSGFPECYAWGEAADMVKTGAKPMPGQGMFRYYATPESFDAKLAACDKALAMAASFKNQDLANETRVVRSYILLAKAVFQVADAASAPDAAKPEGRKRLAAGVDALKQAGAGNVLALKAWRTAIGPEPWHHRVHAAINATGNTVSNIAEAVAGAPVKK
;
A
#
# COMPACT_ATOMS: atom_id res chain seq x y z
N MET A 1 -3.35 -35.29 -16.36
CA MET A 1 -2.34 -34.72 -15.45
C MET A 1 -2.74 -35.09 -14.02
N ALA A 2 -1.79 -35.45 -13.15
CA ALA A 2 -2.08 -35.74 -11.76
C ALA A 2 -2.58 -34.47 -11.03
N ALA A 3 -3.54 -34.60 -10.12
CA ALA A 3 -4.04 -33.47 -9.34
C ALA A 3 -2.93 -32.94 -8.42
N GLY A 4 -2.77 -31.62 -8.34
CA GLY A 4 -1.80 -30.98 -7.46
C GLY A 4 -2.20 -31.06 -5.97
N GLN A 5 -1.22 -30.90 -5.07
CA GLN A 5 -1.41 -31.00 -3.61
C GLN A 5 -2.62 -30.22 -3.09
N PHE A 6 -2.75 -28.94 -3.42
CA PHE A 6 -3.84 -28.10 -2.90
C PHE A 6 -5.23 -28.55 -3.36
N VAL A 7 -5.33 -29.12 -4.57
CA VAL A 7 -6.59 -29.69 -5.06
C VAL A 7 -6.94 -30.96 -4.28
N LEU A 8 -5.94 -31.80 -3.97
CA LEU A 8 -6.15 -33.00 -3.16
C LEU A 8 -6.57 -32.65 -1.72
N GLU A 9 -5.95 -31.62 -1.12
CA GLU A 9 -6.34 -31.10 0.20
C GLU A 9 -7.77 -30.56 0.18
N ALA A 10 -8.14 -29.76 -0.83
CA ALA A 10 -9.50 -29.23 -0.98
C ALA A 10 -10.56 -30.35 -1.11
N ARG A 11 -10.28 -31.37 -1.92
CA ARG A 11 -11.16 -32.55 -2.07
C ARG A 11 -11.28 -33.34 -0.77
N ALA A 12 -10.21 -33.45 0.02
CA ALA A 12 -10.26 -34.11 1.33
C ALA A 12 -11.15 -33.32 2.31
N PHE A 13 -11.05 -31.99 2.35
CA PHE A 13 -11.93 -31.15 3.16
C PHE A 13 -13.39 -31.25 2.73
N GLU A 14 -13.65 -31.26 1.42
CA GLU A 14 -14.99 -31.43 0.86
C GLU A 14 -15.61 -32.79 1.25
N ALA A 15 -14.85 -33.87 1.12
CA ALA A 15 -15.30 -35.21 1.50
C ALA A 15 -15.66 -35.27 2.99
N ALA A 16 -14.79 -34.73 3.85
CA ALA A 16 -15.06 -34.65 5.29
C ALA A 16 -16.32 -33.80 5.59
N TRP A 17 -16.47 -32.67 4.91
CA TRP A 17 -17.65 -31.81 5.05
C TRP A 17 -18.95 -32.52 4.66
N LYS A 18 -18.95 -33.25 3.53
CA LYS A 18 -20.11 -34.05 3.07
C LYS A 18 -20.50 -35.12 4.08
N GLU A 19 -19.53 -35.79 4.72
CA GLU A 19 -19.80 -36.76 5.78
C GLU A 19 -20.43 -36.11 7.02
N VAL A 20 -19.89 -34.97 7.48
CA VAL A 20 -20.44 -34.22 8.62
C VAL A 20 -21.88 -33.76 8.35
N ARG A 21 -22.18 -33.33 7.11
CA ARG A 21 -23.52 -32.87 6.73
C ARG A 21 -24.59 -33.95 6.77
N LYS A 22 -24.24 -35.23 6.70
CA LYS A 22 -25.21 -36.33 6.89
C LYS A 22 -25.86 -36.29 8.28
N LYS A 23 -25.12 -35.81 9.28
CA LYS A 23 -25.60 -35.66 10.66
C LYS A 23 -26.01 -34.22 10.99
N TYR A 24 -25.35 -33.23 10.39
CA TYR A 24 -25.61 -31.81 10.61
C TYR A 24 -25.84 -31.09 9.27
N PRO A 25 -27.07 -31.14 8.70
CA PRO A 25 -27.35 -30.67 7.34
C PRO A 25 -26.99 -29.21 7.07
N ASP A 26 -27.04 -28.37 8.11
CA ASP A 26 -26.76 -26.93 8.06
C ASP A 26 -25.28 -26.58 8.34
N PHE A 27 -24.43 -27.58 8.55
CA PHE A 27 -23.00 -27.36 8.80
C PHE A 27 -22.32 -26.79 7.54
N VAL A 28 -21.60 -25.69 7.72
CA VAL A 28 -20.95 -24.94 6.62
C VAL A 28 -19.46 -24.84 6.88
N ILE A 29 -18.66 -24.91 5.81
CA ILE A 29 -17.21 -24.68 5.88
C ILE A 29 -16.83 -23.42 5.12
N ARG A 30 -15.72 -22.80 5.55
CA ARG A 30 -15.00 -21.79 4.77
C ARG A 30 -13.58 -22.28 4.54
N LEU A 31 -13.15 -22.31 3.28
CA LEU A 31 -11.77 -22.61 2.94
C LEU A 31 -11.00 -21.30 2.86
N PHE A 32 -10.05 -21.15 3.79
CA PHE A 32 -9.10 -20.06 3.77
C PHE A 32 -7.88 -20.45 2.94
N ILE A 33 -7.59 -19.70 1.90
CA ILE A 33 -6.49 -19.96 0.99
C ILE A 33 -5.53 -18.77 1.00
N SER A 34 -4.30 -19.00 1.47
CA SER A 34 -3.20 -18.02 1.50
C SER A 34 -1.99 -18.52 0.72
N THR A 35 -1.16 -17.60 0.22
CA THR A 35 0.27 -17.86 -0.11
C THR A 35 0.53 -19.00 -1.13
N VAL A 36 -0.31 -19.17 -2.15
CA VAL A 36 -0.10 -20.10 -3.30
C VAL A 36 -0.18 -19.37 -4.64
N THR A 37 0.29 -19.89 -5.78
CA THR A 37 0.19 -19.17 -7.09
C THR A 37 -1.26 -19.00 -7.54
N GLU A 38 -1.56 -18.00 -8.39
CA GLU A 38 -2.93 -17.79 -8.91
C GLU A 38 -3.45 -19.02 -9.65
N GLU A 39 -2.62 -19.73 -10.42
CA GLU A 39 -3.11 -20.93 -11.11
C GLU A 39 -3.55 -22.01 -10.12
N LYS A 40 -2.85 -22.13 -8.99
CA LYS A 40 -3.20 -23.08 -7.93
C LYS A 40 -4.47 -22.67 -7.19
N TYR A 41 -4.67 -21.36 -6.96
CA TYR A 41 -5.92 -20.81 -6.42
C TYR A 41 -7.11 -21.18 -7.31
N ASP A 42 -6.99 -20.88 -8.59
CA ASP A 42 -8.06 -21.07 -9.55
C ASP A 42 -8.43 -22.54 -9.71
N GLN A 43 -7.45 -23.44 -9.64
CA GLN A 43 -7.70 -24.89 -9.64
C GLN A 43 -8.51 -25.34 -8.43
N VAL A 44 -8.18 -24.83 -7.23
CA VAL A 44 -8.96 -25.16 -6.02
C VAL A 44 -10.39 -24.66 -6.17
N ILE A 45 -10.60 -23.38 -6.52
CA ILE A 45 -11.94 -22.79 -6.60
C ILE A 45 -12.85 -23.51 -7.60
N ARG A 46 -12.31 -23.90 -8.77
CA ARG A 46 -13.07 -24.62 -9.81
C ARG A 46 -13.56 -26.01 -9.38
N GLU A 47 -12.93 -26.61 -8.37
CA GLU A 47 -13.27 -27.95 -7.86
C GLU A 47 -14.26 -27.89 -6.69
N LEU A 48 -14.49 -26.72 -6.09
CA LEU A 48 -15.35 -26.61 -4.92
C LEU A 48 -16.83 -26.74 -5.30
N PRO A 49 -17.61 -27.59 -4.61
CA PRO A 49 -19.04 -27.68 -4.84
C PRO A 49 -19.77 -26.45 -4.29
N ASP A 50 -21.00 -26.27 -4.76
CA ASP A 50 -21.91 -25.27 -4.23
C ASP A 50 -22.08 -25.41 -2.70
N GLY A 51 -22.06 -24.28 -2.00
CA GLY A 51 -22.23 -24.21 -0.54
C GLY A 51 -20.93 -24.18 0.26
N VAL A 52 -19.78 -24.45 -0.35
CA VAL A 52 -18.47 -24.17 0.28
C VAL A 52 -18.17 -22.67 0.15
N LYS A 53 -17.79 -22.04 1.26
CA LYS A 53 -17.43 -20.62 1.32
C LYS A 53 -15.92 -20.46 1.12
N ILE A 54 -15.48 -19.33 0.56
CA ILE A 54 -14.06 -19.09 0.24
C ILE A 54 -13.58 -17.78 0.86
N ASP A 55 -12.49 -17.87 1.60
CA ASP A 55 -11.71 -16.74 2.11
C ASP A 55 -10.34 -16.73 1.42
N ARG A 56 -9.93 -15.60 0.81
CA ARG A 56 -8.60 -15.47 0.20
C ARG A 56 -7.74 -14.42 0.91
N ALA A 57 -6.44 -14.65 0.97
CA ALA A 57 -5.48 -13.70 1.54
C ALA A 57 -4.20 -13.59 0.69
N CYS A 58 -3.49 -12.47 0.83
CA CYS A 58 -2.20 -12.21 0.18
C CYS A 58 -2.27 -12.19 -1.36
N ALA A 59 -3.44 -11.83 -1.92
CA ALA A 59 -3.68 -11.83 -3.36
C ALA A 59 -3.65 -10.43 -3.99
N LEU A 60 -3.57 -9.37 -3.15
CA LEU A 60 -3.73 -7.97 -3.58
C LEU A 60 -2.90 -7.62 -4.82
N THR A 61 -1.61 -7.92 -4.81
CA THR A 61 -0.68 -7.55 -5.90
C THR A 61 -0.94 -8.29 -7.19
N ARG A 62 -1.45 -9.52 -7.11
CA ARG A 62 -1.64 -10.36 -8.29
C ARG A 62 -2.98 -10.08 -8.97
N ALA A 63 -4.00 -9.81 -8.16
CA ALA A 63 -5.29 -9.33 -8.64
C ALA A 63 -5.25 -7.88 -9.14
N ARG A 64 -4.21 -7.13 -8.79
CA ARG A 64 -4.07 -5.72 -9.16
C ARG A 64 -3.77 -5.60 -10.64
N ARG A 65 -4.70 -5.02 -11.39
CA ARG A 65 -4.55 -4.66 -12.79
C ARG A 65 -4.45 -3.16 -12.92
N ARG A 66 -3.50 -2.71 -13.73
CA ARG A 66 -3.31 -1.30 -14.00
C ARG A 66 -4.55 -0.71 -14.66
N HIS A 67 -5.04 0.40 -14.12
CA HIS A 67 -6.22 1.08 -14.66
C HIS A 67 -6.19 2.58 -14.29
N GLU A 68 -6.72 3.43 -15.18
CA GLU A 68 -6.80 4.88 -14.96
C GLU A 68 -8.25 5.25 -14.57
N PRO A 69 -8.49 6.06 -13.53
CA PRO A 69 -7.48 6.78 -12.72
C PRO A 69 -6.87 5.96 -11.58
N ARG A 70 -7.46 4.80 -11.26
CA ARG A 70 -7.07 3.94 -10.13
C ARG A 70 -7.05 2.49 -10.54
N ASP A 71 -6.07 1.76 -10.01
CA ASP A 71 -5.92 0.34 -10.26
C ASP A 71 -7.14 -0.45 -9.75
N ILE A 72 -7.48 -1.50 -10.49
CA ILE A 72 -8.59 -2.39 -10.18
C ILE A 72 -8.07 -3.73 -9.65
N PHE A 73 -8.79 -4.33 -8.71
CA PHE A 73 -8.43 -5.59 -8.08
C PHE A 73 -9.32 -6.72 -8.60
N VAL A 74 -8.95 -7.33 -9.72
CA VAL A 74 -9.75 -8.33 -10.45
C VAL A 74 -9.17 -9.73 -10.28
N ASN A 75 -10.01 -10.72 -10.01
CA ASN A 75 -9.66 -12.13 -10.07
C ASN A 75 -10.82 -12.88 -10.73
N GLU A 76 -10.67 -13.21 -12.01
CA GLU A 76 -11.79 -13.68 -12.84
C GLU A 76 -12.50 -14.91 -12.28
N VAL A 77 -11.77 -15.83 -11.65
CA VAL A 77 -12.36 -17.05 -11.07
C VAL A 77 -13.14 -16.74 -9.79
N MET A 78 -12.58 -15.94 -8.87
CA MET A 78 -13.29 -15.51 -7.66
C MET A 78 -14.46 -14.59 -7.98
N ASP A 79 -14.30 -13.67 -8.92
CA ASP A 79 -15.33 -12.73 -9.37
C ASP A 79 -16.51 -13.51 -9.98
N ALA A 80 -16.23 -14.50 -10.83
CA ALA A 80 -17.26 -15.38 -11.39
C ALA A 80 -17.94 -16.25 -10.32
N PHE A 81 -17.18 -16.74 -9.33
CA PHE A 81 -17.73 -17.50 -8.21
C PHE A 81 -18.67 -16.63 -7.36
N ALA A 82 -18.27 -15.41 -7.01
CA ALA A 82 -19.08 -14.44 -6.28
C ALA A 82 -20.34 -14.03 -7.06
N ALA A 83 -20.20 -13.76 -8.37
CA ALA A 83 -21.31 -13.36 -9.24
C ALA A 83 -22.40 -14.45 -9.36
N LYS A 84 -22.05 -15.73 -9.21
CA LYS A 84 -23.00 -16.85 -9.17
C LYS A 84 -23.71 -17.02 -7.81
N GLY A 85 -23.44 -16.14 -6.84
CA GLY A 85 -23.98 -16.23 -5.48
C GLY A 85 -23.11 -17.02 -4.51
N GLY A 86 -21.89 -17.40 -4.92
CA GLY A 86 -20.92 -18.02 -4.03
C GLY A 86 -20.47 -17.05 -2.93
N TRP A 87 -20.28 -17.56 -1.71
CA TRP A 87 -19.77 -16.75 -0.61
C TRP A 87 -18.26 -16.58 -0.79
N ALA A 88 -17.84 -15.43 -1.31
CA ALA A 88 -16.44 -15.07 -1.50
C ALA A 88 -16.03 -13.94 -0.56
N ALA A 89 -14.86 -14.06 0.06
CA ALA A 89 -14.27 -13.00 0.86
C ALA A 89 -12.78 -12.83 0.62
N THR A 90 -12.27 -11.64 0.93
CA THR A 90 -10.85 -11.27 0.79
C THR A 90 -10.32 -10.66 2.08
N TRP A 91 -9.08 -10.96 2.40
CA TRP A 91 -8.32 -10.43 3.55
C TRP A 91 -7.37 -9.30 3.16
N ASP A 92 -7.52 -8.80 1.93
CA ASP A 92 -6.59 -7.87 1.29
C ASP A 92 -7.02 -6.40 1.44
N ALA A 93 -7.99 -6.10 2.31
CA ALA A 93 -8.39 -4.71 2.54
C ALA A 93 -7.17 -3.88 2.99
N PRO A 94 -6.91 -2.71 2.38
CA PRO A 94 -5.67 -1.95 2.59
C PRO A 94 -5.69 -1.14 3.91
N ILE A 95 -6.01 -1.80 5.03
CA ILE A 95 -6.09 -1.16 6.35
C ILE A 95 -4.74 -0.70 6.90
N SER A 96 -3.64 -1.25 6.37
CA SER A 96 -2.27 -0.80 6.60
C SER A 96 -1.63 -0.39 5.28
N SER A 97 -0.54 0.38 5.35
CA SER A 97 0.12 0.98 4.19
C SER A 97 0.45 0.00 3.07
N ASN A 98 0.62 -1.30 3.34
CA ASN A 98 0.54 -2.36 2.32
C ASN A 98 -0.06 -3.68 2.89
N GLY A 99 -0.73 -4.46 2.03
CA GLY A 99 -1.44 -5.70 2.37
C GLY A 99 -0.68 -7.00 2.08
N LYS A 100 0.60 -6.92 1.70
CA LYS A 100 1.49 -8.08 1.63
C LYS A 100 1.84 -8.51 3.07
N VAL A 101 2.21 -9.76 3.32
CA VAL A 101 2.69 -10.20 4.66
C VAL A 101 4.23 -10.15 4.73
N GLU A 102 4.89 -10.15 3.57
CA GLU A 102 6.34 -10.38 3.45
C GLU A 102 7.21 -9.11 3.34
N THR A 103 6.66 -7.95 2.94
CA THR A 103 7.46 -6.73 2.81
C THR A 103 8.04 -6.24 4.15
N PRO A 104 9.25 -5.66 4.15
CA PRO A 104 9.87 -5.09 5.35
C PRO A 104 9.15 -3.86 5.91
N GLU A 105 8.15 -3.31 5.23
CA GLU A 105 7.77 -1.90 5.37
C GLU A 105 6.35 -1.66 5.89
N PHE A 106 5.67 -2.72 6.31
CA PHE A 106 4.40 -2.56 7.02
C PHE A 106 4.66 -1.97 8.39
N LYS A 107 4.37 -0.67 8.52
CA LYS A 107 4.16 0.18 9.70
C LYS A 107 4.57 1.59 9.33
N THR A 108 3.92 2.17 8.34
CA THR A 108 3.95 3.63 8.13
C THR A 108 2.54 4.15 8.35
N PRO A 109 2.38 5.40 8.81
CA PRO A 109 1.06 5.94 9.06
C PRO A 109 0.28 6.04 7.76
N HIS A 110 -0.98 5.65 7.80
CA HIS A 110 -1.83 5.65 6.63
C HIS A 110 -3.29 5.84 7.07
N CYS A 111 -3.90 6.91 6.59
CA CYS A 111 -5.27 7.32 6.86
C CYS A 111 -5.99 7.70 5.55
N SER A 112 -5.70 6.99 4.45
CA SER A 112 -6.42 7.14 3.18
C SER A 112 -7.77 6.44 3.23
N ALA A 113 -8.80 7.20 3.62
CA ALA A 113 -10.20 6.77 3.60
C ALA A 113 -10.65 6.37 2.17
N GLU A 114 -10.21 7.14 1.18
CA GLU A 114 -10.50 6.98 -0.24
C GLU A 114 -10.06 5.59 -0.72
N ARG A 115 -8.85 5.16 -0.35
CA ARG A 115 -8.32 3.83 -0.72
C ARG A 115 -9.15 2.70 -0.15
N ILE A 116 -9.66 2.85 1.08
CA ILE A 116 -10.54 1.86 1.70
C ILE A 116 -11.90 1.85 0.99
N ARG A 117 -12.52 3.01 0.80
CA ARG A 117 -13.85 3.11 0.17
C ARG A 117 -13.84 2.55 -1.23
N ASP A 118 -12.83 2.88 -2.04
CA ASP A 118 -12.68 2.35 -3.39
C ASP A 118 -12.52 0.83 -3.38
N PHE A 119 -11.64 0.29 -2.52
CA PHE A 119 -11.49 -1.16 -2.41
C PHE A 119 -12.82 -1.85 -2.07
N VAL A 120 -13.57 -1.29 -1.11
CA VAL A 120 -14.90 -1.80 -0.76
C VAL A 120 -15.87 -1.69 -1.93
N ALA A 121 -15.89 -0.56 -2.65
CA ALA A 121 -16.72 -0.37 -3.83
C ALA A 121 -16.44 -1.41 -4.90
N GLN A 122 -15.17 -1.66 -5.20
CA GLN A 122 -14.77 -2.64 -6.20
C GLN A 122 -15.23 -4.07 -5.81
N MET A 123 -15.04 -4.46 -4.54
CA MET A 123 -15.44 -5.80 -4.06
C MET A 123 -16.96 -5.95 -4.01
N ALA A 124 -17.68 -4.93 -3.53
CA ALA A 124 -19.15 -4.91 -3.48
C ALA A 124 -19.75 -4.98 -4.89
N GLY A 125 -19.19 -4.23 -5.85
CA GLY A 125 -19.59 -4.27 -7.26
C GLY A 125 -19.45 -5.67 -7.88
N ARG A 126 -18.46 -6.44 -7.41
CA ARG A 126 -18.21 -7.83 -7.81
C ARG A 126 -18.83 -8.88 -6.88
N LYS A 127 -19.79 -8.48 -6.04
CA LYS A 127 -20.62 -9.36 -5.21
C LYS A 127 -19.85 -10.17 -4.15
N TYR A 128 -18.70 -9.67 -3.69
CA TYR A 128 -18.02 -10.27 -2.54
C TYR A 128 -18.91 -10.18 -1.30
N SER A 129 -18.91 -11.25 -0.51
CA SER A 129 -19.67 -11.37 0.74
C SER A 129 -18.89 -10.95 1.98
N GLY A 130 -17.55 -10.85 1.89
CA GLY A 130 -16.71 -10.48 3.01
C GLY A 130 -15.45 -9.72 2.59
N ILE A 131 -15.11 -8.71 3.38
CA ILE A 131 -13.90 -7.91 3.22
C ILE A 131 -13.25 -7.79 4.59
N TYR A 132 -12.02 -8.26 4.70
CA TYR A 132 -11.22 -8.29 5.91
C TYR A 132 -9.89 -7.61 5.66
N GLY A 133 -9.33 -7.01 6.70
CA GLY A 133 -7.96 -6.52 6.70
C GLY A 133 -7.12 -7.31 7.69
N MET A 134 -5.95 -7.76 7.27
CA MET A 134 -5.01 -8.45 8.17
C MET A 134 -4.33 -7.46 9.12
N ARG A 135 -4.30 -7.81 10.42
CA ARG A 135 -3.61 -7.05 11.47
C ARG A 135 -2.42 -7.86 11.96
N GLY A 136 -1.20 -7.32 11.80
CA GLY A 136 0.02 -8.02 12.21
C GLY A 136 0.43 -7.86 13.68
N PHE A 137 -0.22 -6.99 14.49
CA PHE A 137 0.31 -6.56 15.79
C PHE A 137 -0.75 -6.26 16.85
N SER A 138 -0.37 -6.39 18.13
CA SER A 138 -1.19 -6.15 19.32
C SER A 138 -1.66 -4.69 19.50
N ASN A 139 -1.05 -3.71 18.82
CA ASN A 139 -1.42 -2.28 18.88
C ASN A 139 -1.95 -1.74 17.55
N ALA A 140 -2.48 -2.61 16.68
CA ALA A 140 -2.95 -2.22 15.35
C ALA A 140 -4.05 -1.14 15.37
N GLU A 141 -4.84 -1.05 16.44
CA GLU A 141 -5.89 -0.03 16.57
C GLU A 141 -5.33 1.38 16.70
N ARG A 142 -4.18 1.55 17.36
CA ARG A 142 -3.53 2.87 17.46
C ARG A 142 -2.95 3.34 16.13
N ILE A 143 -2.53 2.41 15.27
CA ILE A 143 -1.83 2.72 14.02
C ILE A 143 -2.80 2.78 12.84
N ASN A 144 -3.74 1.84 12.79
CA ASN A 144 -4.66 1.65 11.67
C ASN A 144 -6.10 1.99 12.06
N GLY A 145 -6.33 2.59 13.24
CA GLY A 145 -7.67 2.85 13.78
C GLY A 145 -8.56 3.60 12.79
N PHE A 146 -8.02 4.63 12.14
CA PHE A 146 -8.71 5.36 11.08
C PHE A 146 -9.21 4.42 9.97
N ASN A 147 -8.31 3.65 9.35
CA ASN A 147 -8.67 2.75 8.25
C ASN A 147 -9.58 1.57 8.67
N ILE A 148 -9.44 1.08 9.90
CA ILE A 148 -10.32 0.04 10.46
C ILE A 148 -11.76 0.58 10.55
N ASN A 149 -11.91 1.83 10.99
CA ASN A 149 -13.22 2.47 11.07
C ASN A 149 -13.78 2.83 9.70
N ALA A 150 -12.93 3.22 8.76
CA ALA A 150 -13.30 3.40 7.35
C ALA A 150 -13.84 2.09 6.74
N LEU A 151 -13.16 0.97 7.00
CA LEU A 151 -13.59 -0.33 6.50
C LEU A 151 -14.97 -0.69 7.09
N ALA A 152 -15.16 -0.47 8.39
CA ALA A 152 -16.45 -0.67 9.05
C ALA A 152 -17.55 0.24 8.45
N GLU A 153 -17.28 1.53 8.26
CA GLU A 153 -18.23 2.51 7.71
C GLU A 153 -18.75 2.07 6.34
N TRP A 154 -17.85 1.80 5.39
CA TRP A 154 -18.26 1.54 4.01
C TRP A 154 -18.64 0.08 3.74
N SER A 155 -18.19 -0.87 4.56
CA SER A 155 -18.75 -2.24 4.54
C SER A 155 -20.20 -2.28 5.04
N TRP A 156 -20.58 -1.34 5.92
CA TRP A 156 -21.96 -1.17 6.38
C TRP A 156 -22.81 -0.41 5.36
N ASN A 157 -22.35 0.78 4.92
CA ASN A 157 -23.04 1.59 3.93
C ASN A 157 -22.07 2.32 3.01
N LEU A 158 -21.81 1.72 1.84
CA LEU A 158 -20.91 2.27 0.82
C LEU A 158 -21.34 3.66 0.31
N ASN A 159 -22.66 3.92 0.30
CA ASN A 159 -23.26 5.17 -0.17
C ASN A 159 -23.64 6.10 1.00
N GLY A 160 -23.09 5.85 2.20
CA GLY A 160 -23.29 6.68 3.39
C GLY A 160 -22.44 7.94 3.35
N ARG A 161 -21.65 8.18 4.41
CA ARG A 161 -20.77 9.33 4.51
C ARG A 161 -19.73 9.35 3.39
N SER A 162 -19.43 10.55 2.91
CA SER A 162 -18.19 10.83 2.19
C SER A 162 -16.96 10.61 3.08
N GLU A 163 -15.78 10.58 2.49
CA GLU A 163 -14.49 10.42 3.16
C GLU A 163 -14.25 11.55 4.16
N ARG A 164 -14.61 12.78 3.78
CA ARG A 164 -14.55 13.95 4.66
C ARG A 164 -15.50 13.78 5.86
N GLU A 165 -16.77 13.48 5.62
CA GLU A 165 -17.76 13.31 6.69
C GLU A 165 -17.41 12.15 7.63
N PHE A 166 -16.86 11.06 7.08
CA PHE A 166 -16.32 9.96 7.87
C PHE A 166 -15.18 10.44 8.77
N ALA A 167 -14.21 11.18 8.23
CA ALA A 167 -13.08 11.70 8.99
C ALA A 167 -13.53 12.66 10.10
N VAL A 168 -14.53 13.51 9.86
CA VAL A 168 -15.15 14.36 10.89
C VAL A 168 -15.79 13.52 11.99
N ALA A 169 -16.57 12.50 11.63
CA ALA A 169 -17.23 11.62 12.59
C ALA A 169 -16.22 10.84 13.43
N TRP A 170 -15.17 10.31 12.80
CA TRP A 170 -14.05 9.66 13.46
C TRP A 170 -13.35 10.61 14.43
N ALA A 171 -12.98 11.80 13.97
CA ALA A 171 -12.27 12.79 14.80
C ALA A 171 -13.10 13.26 15.99
N THR A 172 -14.42 13.40 15.82
CA THR A 172 -15.36 13.69 16.91
C THR A 172 -15.29 12.60 17.98
N ARG A 173 -15.33 11.32 17.56
CA ARG A 173 -15.26 10.20 18.50
C ARG A 173 -13.91 10.10 19.20
N GLU A 174 -12.81 10.38 18.50
CA GLU A 174 -11.46 10.39 19.08
C GLU A 174 -11.19 11.64 19.94
N GLY A 175 -12.16 12.56 20.06
CA GLY A 175 -12.06 13.73 20.94
C GLY A 175 -11.19 14.86 20.41
N PHE A 176 -11.05 15.00 19.09
CA PHE A 176 -10.38 16.16 18.49
C PHE A 176 -11.18 17.44 18.76
N GLU A 177 -10.49 18.52 19.13
CA GLU A 177 -11.11 19.82 19.43
C GLU A 177 -11.72 20.50 18.19
N ALA A 178 -11.18 20.22 17.01
CA ALA A 178 -11.67 20.75 15.73
C ALA A 178 -11.85 19.63 14.68
N PRO A 179 -12.89 18.77 14.80
CA PRO A 179 -13.11 17.62 13.91
C PRO A 179 -13.23 18.00 12.43
N GLU A 180 -13.83 19.15 12.12
CA GLU A 180 -13.95 19.65 10.74
C GLU A 180 -12.59 19.86 10.06
N LYS A 181 -11.59 20.33 10.81
CA LYS A 181 -10.22 20.48 10.28
C LYS A 181 -9.57 19.13 10.00
N VAL A 182 -9.91 18.09 10.76
CA VAL A 182 -9.47 16.72 10.47
C VAL A 182 -10.16 16.20 9.21
N GLY A 183 -11.43 16.53 9.02
CA GLY A 183 -12.15 16.29 7.76
C GLY A 183 -11.44 16.92 6.55
N ASP A 184 -11.08 18.21 6.64
CA ASP A 184 -10.38 18.92 5.56
C ASP A 184 -8.98 18.36 5.33
N TRP A 185 -8.26 18.00 6.41
CA TRP A 185 -6.98 17.31 6.33
C TRP A 185 -7.11 15.97 5.60
N ALA A 186 -8.12 15.16 5.95
CA ALA A 186 -8.32 13.84 5.34
C ALA A 186 -8.66 13.94 3.86
N ALA A 187 -9.55 14.87 3.48
CA ALA A 187 -9.89 15.10 2.07
C ALA A 187 -8.68 15.56 1.23
N LEU A 188 -7.71 16.22 1.87
CA LEU A 188 -6.48 16.67 1.21
C LEU A 188 -5.41 15.58 1.16
N MET A 189 -5.17 14.88 2.26
CA MET A 189 -4.12 13.87 2.40
C MET A 189 -4.52 12.52 1.82
N GLY A 190 -5.80 12.17 1.86
CA GLY A 190 -6.32 10.89 1.42
C GLY A 190 -5.91 10.48 0.01
N PRO A 191 -6.10 11.34 -1.03
CA PRO A 191 -5.62 11.07 -2.37
C PRO A 191 -4.09 11.04 -2.49
N VAL A 192 -3.37 11.86 -1.70
CA VAL A 192 -1.91 11.93 -1.73
C VAL A 192 -1.30 10.65 -1.15
N GLU A 193 -1.84 10.17 -0.03
CA GLU A 193 -1.46 8.91 0.60
C GLU A 193 -1.77 7.72 -0.28
N TRP A 194 -2.94 7.73 -0.92
CA TRP A 194 -3.28 6.74 -1.93
C TRP A 194 -2.17 6.70 -2.99
N ASP A 195 -1.81 7.84 -3.57
CA ASP A 195 -0.79 7.90 -4.62
C ASP A 195 0.57 7.37 -4.14
N VAL A 196 0.98 7.65 -2.91
CA VAL A 196 2.27 7.18 -2.36
C VAL A 196 2.28 5.68 -2.11
N TYR A 197 1.30 5.20 -1.34
CA TYR A 197 1.29 3.80 -0.91
C TYR A 197 0.87 2.87 -2.02
N ASP A 198 -0.15 3.29 -2.77
CA ASP A 198 -0.66 2.50 -3.85
C ASP A 198 0.22 2.62 -5.08
N SER A 199 1.15 3.57 -5.23
CA SER A 199 2.20 3.44 -6.27
C SER A 199 3.25 2.37 -5.93
N GLY A 200 3.17 1.77 -4.74
CA GLY A 200 4.18 0.84 -4.25
C GLY A 200 5.53 1.50 -4.03
N PHE A 201 5.62 2.84 -4.01
CA PHE A 201 6.90 3.53 -3.92
C PHE A 201 7.73 3.10 -2.69
N PRO A 202 7.14 2.98 -1.48
CA PRO A 202 7.85 2.36 -0.36
C PRO A 202 8.47 1.00 -0.73
N GLU A 203 7.64 0.08 -1.24
CA GLU A 203 8.06 -1.29 -1.54
C GLU A 203 9.18 -1.33 -2.57
N CYS A 204 9.04 -0.54 -3.63
CA CYS A 204 9.99 -0.48 -4.73
C CYS A 204 11.39 -0.08 -4.26
N TYR A 205 11.53 0.93 -3.40
CA TYR A 205 12.87 1.33 -2.95
C TYR A 205 13.48 0.31 -1.97
N ALA A 206 12.68 -0.30 -1.09
CA ALA A 206 13.18 -1.31 -0.16
C ALA A 206 13.60 -2.61 -0.84
N TRP A 207 13.00 -2.93 -1.98
CA TRP A 207 13.37 -4.08 -2.80
C TRP A 207 14.49 -3.79 -3.79
N GLY A 208 15.05 -2.58 -3.77
CA GLY A 208 16.18 -2.19 -4.59
C GLY A 208 15.82 -1.76 -6.02
N GLU A 209 14.55 -1.80 -6.40
CA GLU A 209 14.10 -1.47 -7.76
C GLU A 209 14.48 -0.04 -8.16
N ALA A 210 14.41 0.90 -7.20
CA ALA A 210 14.83 2.28 -7.42
C ALA A 210 16.34 2.40 -7.72
N ALA A 211 17.18 1.62 -7.03
CA ALA A 211 18.61 1.61 -7.27
C ALA A 211 18.95 0.91 -8.59
N ASP A 212 18.25 -0.18 -8.92
CA ASP A 212 18.46 -0.93 -10.16
C ASP A 212 18.09 -0.10 -11.40
N MET A 213 17.05 0.73 -11.31
CA MET A 213 16.72 1.71 -12.37
C MET A 213 17.90 2.63 -12.68
N VAL A 214 18.54 3.19 -11.66
CA VAL A 214 19.71 4.08 -11.85
C VAL A 214 20.91 3.29 -12.37
N LYS A 215 21.21 2.11 -11.79
CA LYS A 215 22.34 1.26 -12.21
C LYS A 215 22.26 0.83 -13.66
N THR A 216 21.05 0.53 -14.14
CA THR A 216 20.82 0.08 -15.52
C THR A 216 20.69 1.24 -16.51
N GLY A 217 20.66 2.49 -16.03
CA GLY A 217 20.42 3.67 -16.85
C GLY A 217 19.00 3.70 -17.45
N ALA A 218 18.05 3.01 -16.82
CA ALA A 218 16.67 2.98 -17.27
C ALA A 218 16.05 4.37 -17.10
N LYS A 219 15.47 4.90 -18.18
CA LYS A 219 14.79 6.20 -18.15
C LYS A 219 13.53 6.12 -17.27
N PRO A 220 13.40 6.95 -16.22
CA PRO A 220 12.18 7.00 -15.45
C PRO A 220 11.05 7.60 -16.28
N MET A 221 9.85 7.02 -16.18
CA MET A 221 8.68 7.47 -16.94
C MET A 221 7.58 7.94 -15.98
N PRO A 222 7.17 9.23 -16.05
CA PRO A 222 5.97 9.70 -15.35
C PRO A 222 4.77 8.83 -15.70
N GLY A 223 3.92 8.57 -14.71
CA GLY A 223 2.77 7.71 -14.88
C GLY A 223 3.11 6.24 -15.09
N GLN A 224 4.33 5.75 -14.82
CA GLN A 224 4.66 4.33 -14.93
C GLN A 224 5.42 3.78 -13.71
N GLY A 225 5.34 2.46 -13.50
CA GLY A 225 6.05 1.78 -12.42
C GLY A 225 5.78 2.40 -11.05
N MET A 226 6.85 2.65 -10.29
CA MET A 226 6.78 3.33 -8.98
C MET A 226 6.29 4.79 -9.04
N PHE A 227 6.24 5.38 -10.23
CA PHE A 227 5.77 6.74 -10.50
C PHE A 227 4.35 6.78 -11.13
N ARG A 228 3.59 5.68 -11.09
CA ARG A 228 2.29 5.59 -11.80
C ARG A 228 1.26 6.66 -11.46
N TYR A 229 1.27 7.17 -10.23
CA TYR A 229 0.37 8.26 -9.80
C TYR A 229 1.04 9.65 -9.84
N TYR A 230 2.15 9.76 -10.56
CA TYR A 230 2.86 11.00 -10.85
C TYR A 230 2.87 11.17 -12.36
N ALA A 231 1.73 11.61 -12.90
CA ALA A 231 1.50 11.73 -14.35
C ALA A 231 2.49 12.70 -15.03
N THR A 232 3.00 13.67 -14.27
CA THR A 232 3.97 14.68 -14.73
C THR A 232 4.99 14.96 -13.62
N PRO A 233 6.18 15.50 -13.93
CA PRO A 233 7.12 15.98 -12.91
C PRO A 233 6.49 16.99 -11.93
N GLU A 234 5.57 17.82 -12.40
CA GLU A 234 4.83 18.80 -11.59
C GLU A 234 3.89 18.12 -10.58
N SER A 235 3.52 16.86 -10.81
CA SER A 235 2.71 16.08 -9.86
C SER A 235 3.40 15.89 -8.51
N PHE A 236 4.74 15.82 -8.47
CA PHE A 236 5.47 15.77 -7.20
C PHE A 236 5.25 17.07 -6.41
N ASP A 237 5.39 18.23 -7.06
CA ASP A 237 5.27 19.54 -6.41
C ASP A 237 3.85 19.85 -5.97
N ALA A 238 2.85 19.49 -6.77
CA ALA A 238 1.45 19.61 -6.38
C ALA A 238 1.13 18.81 -5.10
N LYS A 239 1.66 17.58 -5.00
CA LYS A 239 1.49 16.73 -3.80
C LYS A 239 2.27 17.27 -2.59
N LEU A 240 3.49 17.77 -2.79
CA LEU A 240 4.25 18.44 -1.73
C LEU A 240 3.52 19.67 -1.19
N ALA A 241 2.93 20.49 -2.07
CA ALA A 241 2.13 21.63 -1.68
C ALA A 241 0.85 21.22 -0.90
N ALA A 242 0.24 20.09 -1.26
CA ALA A 242 -0.86 19.51 -0.49
C ALA A 242 -0.39 19.08 0.91
N CYS A 243 0.76 18.41 1.03
CA CYS A 243 1.35 18.08 2.33
C CYS A 243 1.67 19.33 3.16
N ASP A 244 2.20 20.40 2.54
CA ASP A 244 2.52 21.64 3.25
C ASP A 244 1.26 22.32 3.80
N LYS A 245 0.17 22.32 3.02
CA LYS A 245 -1.15 22.77 3.50
C LYS A 245 -1.69 21.89 4.63
N ALA A 246 -1.56 20.58 4.52
CA ALA A 246 -1.97 19.63 5.56
C ALA A 246 -1.17 19.82 6.86
N LEU A 247 0.14 20.10 6.77
CA LEU A 247 0.96 20.43 7.94
C LEU A 247 0.52 21.73 8.61
N ALA A 248 0.15 22.75 7.83
CA ALA A 248 -0.38 23.99 8.37
C ALA A 248 -1.71 23.79 9.12
N MET A 249 -2.58 22.91 8.63
CA MET A 249 -3.81 22.52 9.33
C MET A 249 -3.49 21.79 10.63
N ALA A 250 -2.59 20.80 10.55
CA ALA A 250 -2.22 19.93 11.67
C ALA A 250 -1.39 20.63 12.75
N ALA A 251 -0.83 21.81 12.47
CA ALA A 251 -0.17 22.65 13.47
C ALA A 251 -1.12 23.07 14.60
N SER A 252 -2.43 23.14 14.33
CA SER A 252 -3.45 23.44 15.34
C SER A 252 -3.94 22.21 16.12
N PHE A 253 -3.48 21.00 15.79
CA PHE A 253 -3.90 19.78 16.45
C PHE A 253 -3.05 19.53 17.69
N LYS A 254 -3.71 19.30 18.83
CA LYS A 254 -3.05 18.89 20.06
C LYS A 254 -2.34 17.54 19.90
N ASN A 255 -3.00 16.59 19.24
CA ASN A 255 -2.37 15.34 18.84
C ASN A 255 -1.55 15.55 17.54
N GLN A 256 -0.25 15.24 17.60
CA GLN A 256 0.68 15.37 16.49
C GLN A 256 0.69 14.17 15.54
N ASP A 257 -0.12 13.14 15.77
CA ASP A 257 -0.14 11.92 14.95
C ASP A 257 -0.37 12.24 13.45
N LEU A 258 -1.41 13.02 13.12
CA LEU A 258 -1.71 13.42 11.74
C LEU A 258 -0.61 14.32 11.13
N ALA A 259 0.04 15.14 11.94
CA ALA A 259 1.18 15.95 11.49
C ALA A 259 2.39 15.07 11.19
N ASN A 260 2.68 14.09 12.05
CA ASN A 260 3.77 13.13 11.86
C ASN A 260 3.52 12.24 10.65
N GLU A 261 2.28 11.82 10.45
CA GLU A 261 1.85 11.12 9.24
C GLU A 261 2.11 11.93 7.98
N THR A 262 1.66 13.18 7.96
CA THR A 262 1.91 14.10 6.85
C THR A 262 3.41 14.26 6.58
N ARG A 263 4.25 14.34 7.61
CA ARG A 263 5.72 14.41 7.47
C ARG A 263 6.30 13.15 6.82
N VAL A 264 5.82 11.98 7.20
CA VAL A 264 6.25 10.70 6.60
C VAL A 264 5.87 10.66 5.12
N VAL A 265 4.60 10.92 4.79
CA VAL A 265 4.10 10.91 3.40
C VAL A 265 4.85 11.93 2.53
N ARG A 266 5.01 13.16 3.03
CA ARG A 266 5.79 14.21 2.37
C ARG A 266 7.23 13.78 2.11
N SER A 267 7.86 13.12 3.08
CA SER A 267 9.24 12.63 2.92
C SER A 267 9.36 11.52 1.88
N TYR A 268 8.33 10.67 1.72
CA TYR A 268 8.28 9.70 0.62
C TYR A 268 8.18 10.38 -0.74
N ILE A 269 7.36 11.42 -0.86
CA ILE A 269 7.23 12.17 -2.11
C ILE A 269 8.56 12.87 -2.47
N LEU A 270 9.26 13.46 -1.49
CA LEU A 270 10.59 14.04 -1.69
C LEU A 270 11.60 12.99 -2.15
N LEU A 271 11.61 11.82 -1.51
CA LEU A 271 12.50 10.73 -1.87
C LEU A 271 12.19 10.22 -3.29
N ALA A 272 10.92 10.05 -3.64
CA ALA A 272 10.49 9.65 -4.98
C ALA A 272 10.90 10.68 -6.04
N LYS A 273 10.71 11.98 -5.76
CA LYS A 273 11.15 13.06 -6.64
C LYS A 273 12.66 13.03 -6.85
N ALA A 274 13.43 12.85 -5.79
CA ALA A 274 14.89 12.80 -5.89
C ALA A 274 15.37 11.57 -6.68
N VAL A 275 14.78 10.39 -6.46
CA VAL A 275 15.06 9.18 -7.25
C VAL A 275 14.74 9.42 -8.73
N PHE A 276 13.58 9.99 -9.04
CA PHE A 276 13.20 10.33 -10.41
C PHE A 276 14.22 11.25 -11.07
N GLN A 277 14.64 12.32 -10.39
CA GLN A 277 15.60 13.28 -10.92
C GLN A 277 16.99 12.68 -11.14
N VAL A 278 17.46 11.83 -10.23
CA VAL A 278 18.75 11.13 -10.39
C VAL A 278 18.68 10.14 -11.55
N ALA A 279 17.61 9.35 -11.65
CA ALA A 279 17.43 8.39 -12.74
C ALA A 279 17.32 9.08 -14.11
N ASP A 280 16.60 10.21 -14.20
CA ASP A 280 16.49 10.99 -15.43
C ASP A 280 17.85 11.54 -15.85
N ALA A 281 18.58 12.16 -14.91
CA ALA A 281 19.94 12.64 -15.14
C ALA A 281 20.92 11.53 -15.52
N ALA A 282 20.79 10.33 -14.94
CA ALA A 282 21.64 9.18 -15.24
C ALA A 282 21.34 8.58 -16.63
N SER A 283 20.09 8.64 -17.06
CA SER A 283 19.65 8.17 -18.38
C SER A 283 19.96 9.15 -19.52
N ALA A 284 20.36 10.38 -19.20
CA ALA A 284 20.62 11.43 -20.19
C ALA A 284 21.86 11.12 -21.05
N PRO A 285 21.85 11.42 -22.37
CA PRO A 285 22.98 11.15 -23.26
C PRO A 285 24.29 11.83 -22.86
N ASP A 286 24.20 12.94 -22.11
CA ASP A 286 25.34 13.71 -21.65
C ASP A 286 25.73 13.41 -20.19
N ALA A 287 25.15 12.39 -19.55
CA ALA A 287 25.45 11.99 -18.17
C ALA A 287 26.96 11.82 -17.90
N ALA A 288 27.70 11.30 -18.88
CA ALA A 288 29.15 11.10 -18.78
C ALA A 288 29.98 12.39 -18.95
N LYS A 289 29.41 13.47 -19.49
CA LYS A 289 30.07 14.75 -19.72
C LYS A 289 30.20 15.54 -18.40
N PRO A 290 31.13 16.50 -18.28
CA PRO A 290 31.33 17.26 -17.04
C PRO A 290 30.05 17.89 -16.47
N GLU A 291 29.21 18.49 -17.31
CA GLU A 291 27.94 19.09 -16.88
C GLU A 291 26.89 18.04 -16.48
N GLY A 292 26.84 16.89 -17.16
CA GLY A 292 26.02 15.76 -16.75
C GLY A 292 26.44 15.20 -15.39
N ARG A 293 27.75 15.06 -15.15
CA ARG A 293 28.30 14.63 -13.85
C ARG A 293 27.98 15.61 -12.72
N LYS A 294 28.04 16.93 -12.98
CA LYS A 294 27.63 17.93 -11.99
C LYS A 294 26.14 17.82 -11.65
N ARG A 295 25.27 17.64 -12.66
CA ARG A 295 23.83 17.44 -12.43
C ARG A 295 23.56 16.16 -11.63
N LEU A 296 24.26 15.07 -11.94
CA LEU A 296 24.18 13.82 -11.19
C LEU A 296 24.63 13.98 -9.74
N ALA A 297 25.77 14.64 -9.50
CA ALA A 297 26.27 14.90 -8.15
C ALA A 297 25.26 15.73 -7.34
N ALA A 298 24.73 16.81 -7.91
CA ALA A 298 23.69 17.62 -7.27
C ALA A 298 22.41 16.81 -6.97
N GLY A 299 21.99 15.94 -7.90
CA GLY A 299 20.86 15.03 -7.70
C GLY A 299 21.11 14.03 -6.57
N VAL A 300 22.31 13.47 -6.48
CA VAL A 300 22.70 12.56 -5.38
C VAL A 300 22.72 13.27 -4.04
N ASP A 301 23.17 14.53 -3.98
CA ASP A 301 23.13 15.31 -2.74
C ASP A 301 21.69 15.62 -2.30
N ALA A 302 20.81 15.96 -3.25
CA ALA A 302 19.37 16.10 -2.97
C ALA A 302 18.74 14.78 -2.50
N LEU A 303 19.14 13.64 -3.10
CA LEU A 303 18.71 12.31 -2.68
C LEU A 303 19.14 11.98 -1.25
N LYS A 304 20.39 12.29 -0.88
CA LYS A 304 20.88 12.10 0.48
C LYS A 304 20.09 12.93 1.49
N GLN A 305 19.78 14.18 1.16
CA GLN A 305 18.95 15.04 2.02
C GLN A 305 17.53 14.49 2.16
N ALA A 306 16.90 14.06 1.06
CA ALA A 306 15.57 13.46 1.08
C ALA A 306 15.54 12.17 1.91
N GLY A 307 16.54 11.29 1.75
CA GLY A 307 16.65 10.06 2.53
C GLY A 307 16.87 10.30 4.02
N ALA A 308 17.73 11.24 4.39
CA ALA A 308 17.92 11.64 5.79
C ALA A 308 16.62 12.20 6.39
N GLY A 309 15.90 13.04 5.63
CA GLY A 309 14.59 13.57 6.02
C GLY A 309 13.54 12.47 6.23
N ASN A 310 13.52 11.45 5.37
CA ASN A 310 12.61 10.31 5.50
C ASN A 310 12.92 9.47 6.74
N VAL A 311 14.21 9.15 6.99
CA VAL A 311 14.63 8.43 8.21
C VAL A 311 14.21 9.19 9.47
N LEU A 312 14.39 10.52 9.49
CA LEU A 312 13.97 11.36 10.62
C LEU A 312 12.45 11.35 10.81
N ALA A 313 11.68 11.47 9.73
CA ALA A 313 10.22 11.45 9.78
C ALA A 313 9.69 10.11 10.31
N LEU A 314 10.21 8.99 9.82
CA LEU A 314 9.84 7.64 10.27
C LEU A 314 10.15 7.43 11.76
N LYS A 315 11.34 7.84 12.21
CA LYS A 315 11.71 7.77 13.63
C LYS A 315 10.80 8.64 14.49
N ALA A 316 10.56 9.89 14.11
CA ALA A 316 9.72 10.82 14.86
C ALA A 316 8.29 10.28 15.02
N TRP A 317 7.70 9.82 13.93
CA TRP A 317 6.38 9.17 13.94
C TRP A 317 6.37 7.94 14.85
N ARG A 318 7.34 7.03 14.72
CA ARG A 318 7.34 5.80 15.52
C ARG A 318 7.53 6.08 17.00
N THR A 319 8.41 7.02 17.37
CA THR A 319 8.61 7.47 18.75
C THR A 319 7.32 8.01 19.36
N ALA A 320 6.55 8.79 18.58
CA ALA A 320 5.27 9.33 19.06
C ALA A 320 4.26 8.22 19.42
N ILE A 321 4.30 7.09 18.71
CA ILE A 321 3.48 5.91 19.05
C ILE A 321 4.00 5.20 20.31
N GLY A 322 5.30 5.21 20.56
CA GLY A 322 5.85 4.68 21.79
C GLY A 322 7.37 4.49 21.75
N PRO A 323 8.00 4.37 22.92
CA PRO A 323 9.44 4.24 23.03
C PRO A 323 9.94 2.91 22.45
N GLU A 324 11.26 2.81 22.30
CA GLU A 324 11.94 1.56 21.97
C GLU A 324 11.83 0.52 23.10
N PRO A 325 12.02 -0.79 22.81
CA PRO A 325 12.38 -1.36 21.50
C PRO A 325 11.20 -1.38 20.53
N TRP A 326 11.46 -1.00 19.28
CA TRP A 326 10.49 -1.14 18.21
C TRP A 326 10.57 -2.53 17.58
N HIS A 327 9.52 -2.87 16.83
CA HIS A 327 9.52 -4.10 16.06
C HIS A 327 10.58 -4.05 14.95
N HIS A 328 11.33 -5.14 14.73
CA HIS A 328 12.44 -5.22 13.76
C HIS A 328 12.09 -4.68 12.35
N ARG A 329 10.86 -4.91 11.86
CA ARG A 329 10.37 -4.36 10.58
C ARG A 329 10.45 -2.82 10.48
N VAL A 330 10.28 -2.09 11.58
CA VAL A 330 10.47 -0.63 11.57
C VAL A 330 11.93 -0.29 11.25
N HIS A 331 12.87 -0.99 11.88
CA HIS A 331 14.30 -0.82 11.58
C HIS A 331 14.62 -1.23 10.15
N ALA A 332 13.97 -2.27 9.62
CA ALA A 332 14.13 -2.68 8.23
C ALA A 332 13.70 -1.58 7.24
N ALA A 333 12.58 -0.89 7.48
CA ALA A 333 12.13 0.24 6.65
C ALA A 333 13.10 1.44 6.72
N ILE A 334 13.58 1.78 7.93
CA ILE A 334 14.59 2.84 8.12
C ILE A 334 15.89 2.50 7.37
N ASN A 335 16.36 1.25 7.51
CA ASN A 335 17.58 0.78 6.86
C ASN A 335 17.42 0.70 5.34
N ALA A 336 16.24 0.32 4.85
CA ALA A 336 15.93 0.30 3.42
C ALA A 336 16.17 1.67 2.78
N THR A 337 15.72 2.75 3.41
CA THR A 337 15.97 4.11 2.93
C THR A 337 17.47 4.41 2.81
N GLY A 338 18.24 4.09 3.85
CA GLY A 338 19.70 4.27 3.84
C GLY A 338 20.38 3.45 2.74
N ASN A 339 19.98 2.20 2.58
CA ASN A 339 20.49 1.29 1.55
C ASN A 339 20.18 1.80 0.14
N THR A 340 18.96 2.27 -0.12
CA THR A 340 18.59 2.83 -1.43
C THR A 340 19.48 4.03 -1.77
N VAL A 341 19.65 4.97 -0.84
CA VAL A 341 20.48 6.16 -1.06
C VAL A 341 21.93 5.78 -1.30
N SER A 342 22.51 4.87 -0.50
CA SER A 342 23.89 4.40 -0.69
C SER A 342 24.06 3.72 -2.05
N ASN A 343 23.17 2.79 -2.39
CA ASN A 343 23.24 2.03 -3.64
C ASN A 343 23.12 2.93 -4.88
N ILE A 344 22.28 3.96 -4.85
CA ILE A 344 22.18 4.94 -5.93
C ILE A 344 23.43 5.81 -6.01
N ALA A 345 23.94 6.31 -4.87
CA ALA A 345 25.15 7.12 -4.84
C ALA A 345 26.38 6.35 -5.37
N GLU A 346 26.50 5.08 -4.99
CA GLU A 346 27.53 4.16 -5.49
C GLU A 346 27.38 3.88 -6.99
N ALA A 347 26.15 3.69 -7.48
CA ALA A 347 25.90 3.50 -8.91
C ALA A 347 26.34 4.71 -9.73
N VAL A 348 26.06 5.92 -9.25
CA VAL A 348 26.46 7.17 -9.90
C VAL A 348 27.98 7.38 -9.82
N ALA A 349 28.61 7.03 -8.70
CA ALA A 349 30.07 7.14 -8.54
C ALA A 349 30.86 6.10 -9.34
N GLY A 350 30.32 4.89 -9.48
CA GLY A 350 30.95 3.74 -10.13
C GLY A 350 30.64 3.58 -11.62
N ALA A 351 29.71 4.34 -12.19
CA ALA A 351 29.34 4.22 -13.60
C ALA A 351 30.56 4.49 -14.52
N PRO A 352 31.08 3.49 -15.26
CA PRO A 352 32.13 3.73 -16.22
C PRO A 352 31.59 4.62 -17.34
N VAL A 353 32.46 5.52 -17.83
CA VAL A 353 32.21 6.26 -19.07
C VAL A 353 31.95 5.23 -20.17
N LYS A 354 30.69 5.04 -20.59
CA LYS A 354 30.42 4.40 -21.88
C LYS A 354 31.08 5.31 -22.92
N LYS A 355 32.26 4.89 -23.38
CA LYS A 355 33.00 5.52 -24.47
C LYS A 355 32.23 5.41 -25.77
#